data_AF-A0A963EZL5-F1
#
_entry.id   AF-A0A963EZL5-F1
#
_cell.length_a   1.000
_cell.length_b   1.000
_cell.length_c   1.000
_cell.angle_alpha   90.00
_cell.angle_beta   90.00
_cell.angle_gamma   90.00
#
_symmetry.space_group_name_H-M   'P 1'
#
loop_
_entity.id
_entity.type
_entity.pdbx_description
1 polymer ?
#
loop_
_entity_poly.entity_id
_entity_poly.type
_entity_poly.pdbx_seq_one_letter_code
_entity_poly.pdbx_strand_id
1 'polypeptide(L)'
;MEPVQLNDLLERLEGAFGEEEPFAGRDLSVDEVEALQKVFADSGHQRYLQDQVNRQIIRDYLINAVMLGYVSAQDLVNLAPQMATREGRAALSLQMLMLGVDQAAEIVAGTPLAHLKPLKPEGERPSYIKLIEK
;
A
#
# COMPACT_ATOMS: atom_id res chain seq x y z
N MET A 1 6.03 9.32 21.11
CA MET A 1 6.28 10.23 19.97
C MET A 1 5.14 11.22 19.93
N GLU A 2 5.44 12.51 19.98
CA GLU A 2 4.41 13.55 19.97
C GLU A 2 3.78 13.67 18.57
N PRO A 3 2.46 13.94 18.44
CA PRO A 3 1.74 13.99 17.15
C PRO A 3 2.31 15.01 16.16
N VAL A 4 2.92 16.07 16.67
CA VAL A 4 3.64 17.07 15.88
C VAL A 4 4.77 16.41 15.09
N GLN A 5 5.47 15.44 15.68
CA GLN A 5 6.60 14.75 15.05
C GLN A 5 6.19 13.87 13.86
N LEU A 6 4.96 13.33 13.85
CA LEU A 6 4.48 12.49 12.74
C LEU A 6 3.99 13.33 11.57
N ASN A 7 3.31 14.45 11.85
CA ASN A 7 2.89 15.39 10.82
C ASN A 7 4.12 16.07 10.18
N ASP A 8 5.08 16.50 11.00
CA ASP A 8 6.33 17.07 10.51
C ASP A 8 7.13 16.04 9.67
N LEU A 9 7.08 14.76 10.04
CA LEU A 9 7.69 13.69 9.24
C LEU A 9 7.00 13.55 7.89
N LEU A 10 5.67 13.57 7.86
CA LEU A 10 4.90 13.47 6.63
C LEU A 10 5.20 14.65 5.70
N GLU A 11 5.15 15.89 6.20
CA GLU A 11 5.46 17.08 5.41
C GLU A 11 6.89 17.05 4.86
N ARG A 12 7.85 16.58 5.66
CA ARG A 12 9.25 16.43 5.20
C ARG A 12 9.41 15.36 4.12
N LEU A 13 8.65 14.27 4.19
CA LEU A 13 8.64 13.24 3.17
C LEU A 13 8.00 13.75 1.88
N GLU A 14 6.83 14.40 1.98
CA GLU A 14 6.15 15.02 0.85
C GLU A 14 7.04 16.04 0.15
N GLY A 15 7.70 16.93 0.91
CA GLY A 15 8.64 17.89 0.36
C GLY A 15 9.89 17.26 -0.28
N ALA A 16 10.24 16.02 0.06
CA ALA A 16 11.39 15.32 -0.51
C ALA A 16 11.08 14.61 -1.84
N PHE A 17 9.81 14.31 -2.14
CA PHE A 17 9.41 13.64 -3.39
C PHE A 17 9.50 14.53 -4.64
N GLY A 18 9.65 15.85 -4.45
CA GLY A 18 9.72 16.82 -5.55
C GLY A 18 8.33 17.30 -5.99
N GLU A 19 8.27 18.01 -7.12
CA GLU A 19 6.98 18.43 -7.69
C GLU A 19 6.21 17.23 -8.23
N GLU A 20 4.92 17.13 -7.89
CA GLU A 20 4.05 16.08 -8.41
C GLU A 20 3.90 16.23 -9.93
N GLU A 21 4.08 15.13 -10.67
CA GLU A 21 3.87 15.16 -12.11
C GLU A 21 2.40 15.49 -12.44
N PRO A 22 2.15 16.27 -13.51
CA PRO A 22 0.80 16.61 -13.90
C PRO A 22 0.03 15.33 -14.27
N PHE A 23 -1.15 15.17 -13.67
CA PHE A 23 -2.04 14.04 -13.94
C PHE A 23 -2.37 13.86 -15.43
N ALA A 24 -2.41 14.95 -16.19
CA ALA A 24 -2.66 14.95 -17.62
C ALA A 24 -1.51 15.62 -18.39
N GLY A 25 -1.10 15.02 -19.51
CA GLY A 25 -0.10 15.61 -20.42
C GLY A 25 -0.61 16.80 -21.25
N ARG A 26 -1.78 17.34 -20.93
CA ARG A 26 -2.41 18.50 -21.56
C ARG A 26 -3.25 19.26 -20.55
N ASP A 27 -3.59 20.49 -20.88
CA ASP A 27 -4.58 21.26 -20.12
C ASP A 27 -5.95 20.58 -20.18
N LEU A 28 -6.61 20.55 -19.03
CA LEU A 28 -7.96 20.02 -18.86
C LEU A 28 -8.97 21.16 -18.97
N SER A 29 -10.11 20.89 -19.62
CA SER A 29 -11.23 21.83 -19.62
C SER A 29 -11.90 21.85 -18.24
N VAL A 30 -12.67 22.91 -17.96
CA VAL A 30 -13.42 23.04 -16.70
C VAL A 30 -14.34 21.84 -16.49
N ASP A 31 -15.04 21.40 -17.54
CA ASP A 31 -15.95 20.26 -17.48
C ASP A 31 -15.20 18.94 -17.17
N GLU A 32 -13.99 18.77 -17.70
CA GLU A 32 -13.13 17.62 -17.39
C GLU A 32 -12.67 17.63 -15.93
N VAL A 33 -12.28 18.80 -15.42
CA VAL A 33 -11.89 18.96 -14.02
C VAL A 33 -13.04 18.62 -13.09
N GLU A 34 -14.25 19.15 -13.35
CA GLU A 34 -15.43 18.86 -12.53
C GLU A 34 -15.81 17.37 -12.56
N ALA A 35 -15.71 16.72 -13.72
CA ALA A 35 -15.95 15.30 -13.85
C ALA A 35 -14.93 14.46 -13.06
N LEU A 36 -13.64 14.79 -13.18
CA LEU A 36 -12.56 14.10 -12.47
C LEU A 36 -12.65 14.30 -10.96
N GLN A 37 -12.98 15.50 -10.48
CA GLN A 37 -13.16 15.75 -9.05
C GLN A 37 -14.23 14.84 -8.44
N LYS A 38 -15.36 14.64 -9.13
CA LYS A 38 -16.43 13.73 -8.66
C LYS A 38 -15.94 12.29 -8.55
N VAL A 39 -15.13 11.83 -9.51
CA VAL A 39 -14.56 10.47 -9.49
C VAL A 39 -13.50 10.32 -8.42
N PHE A 40 -12.60 11.30 -8.27
CA PHE A 40 -11.47 11.21 -7.34
C PHE A 40 -11.86 11.41 -5.88
N ALA A 41 -12.92 12.17 -5.61
CA ALA A 41 -13.51 12.29 -4.29
C ALA A 41 -14.26 11.02 -3.85
N ASP A 42 -14.56 10.10 -4.76
CA ASP A 42 -15.27 8.88 -4.41
C ASP A 42 -14.39 7.92 -3.59
N SER A 43 -14.97 7.40 -2.52
CA SER A 43 -14.31 6.44 -1.64
C SER A 43 -13.95 5.14 -2.36
N GLY A 44 -14.68 4.76 -3.42
CA GLY A 44 -14.39 3.63 -4.28
C GLY A 44 -13.11 3.84 -5.10
N HIS A 45 -12.90 5.04 -5.62
CA HIS A 45 -11.67 5.41 -6.30
C HIS A 45 -10.45 5.34 -5.36
N GLN A 46 -10.56 5.87 -4.14
CA GLN A 46 -9.50 5.77 -3.14
C GLN A 46 -9.16 4.30 -2.80
N ARG A 47 -10.18 3.45 -2.64
CA ARG A 47 -9.98 2.01 -2.43
C ARG A 47 -9.31 1.32 -3.60
N TYR A 48 -9.64 1.74 -4.83
CA TYR A 48 -9.03 1.25 -6.06
C TYR A 48 -7.55 1.63 -6.15
N LEU A 49 -7.21 2.91 -5.94
CA LEU A 49 -5.81 3.38 -5.96
C LEU A 49 -4.95 2.63 -4.94
N GLN A 50 -5.46 2.45 -3.73
CA GLN A 50 -4.75 1.69 -2.70
C GLN A 50 -4.51 0.22 -3.12
N ASP A 51 -5.47 -0.42 -3.79
CA ASP A 51 -5.30 -1.77 -4.32
C ASP A 51 -4.27 -1.81 -5.46
N GLN A 52 -4.21 -0.79 -6.31
CA GLN A 52 -3.19 -0.68 -7.37
C GLN A 52 -1.78 -0.55 -6.80
N VAL A 53 -1.60 0.27 -5.76
CA VAL A 53 -0.31 0.39 -5.05
C VAL A 53 0.12 -0.95 -4.48
N ASN A 54 -0.78 -1.67 -3.80
CA ASN A 54 -0.48 -3.00 -3.25
C ASN A 54 -0.04 -3.98 -4.36
N ARG A 55 -0.71 -3.97 -5.52
CA ARG A 55 -0.34 -4.81 -6.67
C ARG A 55 1.03 -4.45 -7.24
N GLN A 56 1.36 -3.16 -7.28
CA GLN A 56 2.65 -2.70 -7.78
C GLN A 56 3.79 -3.17 -6.87
N ILE A 57 3.64 -2.98 -5.55
CA ILE A 57 4.60 -3.47 -4.55
C ILE A 57 4.83 -4.97 -4.70
N ILE A 58 3.74 -5.76 -4.74
CA ILE A 58 3.83 -7.23 -4.87
C ILE A 58 4.55 -7.61 -6.16
N ARG A 59 4.20 -6.98 -7.29
CA ARG A 59 4.79 -7.28 -8.59
C ARG A 59 6.29 -7.01 -8.58
N ASP A 60 6.70 -5.81 -8.16
CA ASP A 60 8.10 -5.39 -8.21
C ASP A 60 8.95 -6.24 -7.25
N TYR A 61 8.43 -6.51 -6.04
CA TYR A 61 9.10 -7.37 -5.07
C TYR A 61 9.31 -8.79 -5.60
N LEU A 62 8.27 -9.43 -6.13
CA LEU A 62 8.36 -10.82 -6.62
C LEU A 62 9.22 -10.94 -7.89
N ILE A 63 9.14 -9.98 -8.81
CA ILE A 63 10.01 -9.94 -9.98
C ILE A 63 11.47 -9.84 -9.53
N ASN A 64 11.78 -8.94 -8.59
CA ASN A 64 13.14 -8.80 -8.07
C ASN A 64 13.60 -10.08 -7.34
N ALA A 65 12.74 -10.71 -6.55
CA ALA A 65 13.06 -11.96 -5.85
C ALA A 65 13.40 -13.10 -6.83
N VAL A 66 12.66 -13.22 -7.93
CA VAL A 66 12.94 -14.20 -9.00
C VAL A 66 14.21 -13.85 -9.75
N MET A 67 14.38 -12.57 -10.16
CA MET A 67 15.55 -12.13 -10.91
C MET A 67 16.85 -12.30 -10.13
N LEU A 68 16.82 -12.10 -8.81
CA LEU A 68 17.97 -12.27 -7.91
C LEU A 68 18.15 -13.72 -7.45
N GLY A 69 17.25 -14.63 -7.82
CA GLY A 69 17.35 -16.07 -7.51
C GLY A 69 16.98 -16.46 -6.08
N TYR A 70 16.30 -15.58 -5.33
CA TYR A 70 15.84 -15.88 -3.97
C TYR A 70 14.62 -16.80 -3.94
N VAL A 71 13.81 -16.79 -5.00
CA VAL A 71 12.64 -17.67 -5.18
C VAL A 71 12.55 -18.11 -6.64
N SER A 72 11.98 -19.29 -6.90
CA SER A 72 11.69 -19.70 -8.29
C SER A 72 10.33 -19.17 -8.74
N ALA A 73 10.16 -18.99 -10.05
CA ALA A 73 8.87 -18.59 -10.61
C ALA A 73 7.74 -19.61 -10.32
N GLN A 74 8.09 -20.88 -10.10
CA GLN A 74 7.13 -21.94 -9.77
C GLN A 74 6.61 -21.79 -8.33
N ASP A 75 7.46 -21.33 -7.41
CA ASP A 75 7.08 -21.15 -6.00
C ASP A 75 6.04 -20.04 -5.83
N LEU A 76 5.96 -19.09 -6.78
CA LEU A 76 4.98 -18.01 -6.74
C LEU A 76 3.52 -18.50 -6.79
N VAL A 77 3.27 -19.70 -7.33
CA VAL A 77 1.93 -20.29 -7.37
C VAL A 77 1.33 -20.42 -5.96
N ASN A 78 2.18 -20.58 -4.94
CA ASN A 78 1.75 -20.68 -3.54
C ASN A 78 1.12 -19.39 -3.01
N LEU A 79 1.43 -18.23 -3.62
CA LEU A 79 0.88 -16.93 -3.22
C LEU A 79 -0.44 -16.59 -3.93
N ALA A 80 -0.83 -17.35 -4.97
CA ALA A 80 -2.01 -17.03 -5.78
C ALA A 80 -3.32 -16.90 -4.97
N PRO A 81 -3.61 -17.77 -3.97
CA PRO A 81 -4.82 -17.62 -3.15
C PRO A 81 -4.85 -16.30 -2.35
N GLN A 82 -3.68 -15.87 -1.86
CA GLN A 82 -3.55 -14.64 -1.07
C GLN A 82 -3.65 -13.39 -1.93
N MET A 83 -3.07 -13.43 -3.14
CA MET A 83 -3.19 -12.34 -4.11
C MET A 83 -4.59 -12.18 -4.70
N ALA A 84 -5.46 -13.20 -4.60
CA ALA A 84 -6.80 -13.16 -5.17
C ALA A 84 -7.70 -12.12 -4.48
N THR A 85 -7.53 -11.90 -3.17
CA THR A 85 -8.37 -10.98 -2.39
C THR A 85 -7.68 -9.64 -2.15
N ARG A 86 -8.47 -8.58 -1.99
CA ARG A 86 -7.94 -7.25 -1.66
C ARG A 86 -7.23 -7.22 -0.30
N GLU A 87 -7.81 -7.89 0.69
CA GLU A 87 -7.22 -8.00 2.03
C GLU A 87 -5.90 -8.77 1.99
N GLY A 88 -5.85 -9.89 1.28
CA GLY A 88 -4.62 -10.68 1.13
C GLY A 88 -3.52 -9.91 0.41
N ARG A 89 -3.85 -9.13 -0.63
CA ARG A 89 -2.89 -8.23 -1.28
C ARG A 89 -2.37 -7.14 -0.33
N ALA A 90 -3.24 -6.52 0.47
CA ALA A 90 -2.83 -5.50 1.42
C ALA A 90 -1.90 -6.06 2.51
N ALA A 91 -2.20 -7.26 3.01
CA ALA A 91 -1.36 -7.94 4.00
C ALA A 91 0.00 -8.33 3.40
N LEU A 92 0.00 -8.88 2.18
CA LEU A 92 1.21 -9.32 1.49
C LEU A 92 2.12 -8.14 1.13
N SER A 93 1.55 -7.04 0.60
CA SER A 93 2.33 -5.84 0.30
C SER A 93 2.93 -5.21 1.55
N LEU A 94 2.22 -5.23 2.68
CA LEU A 94 2.76 -4.76 3.96
C LEU A 94 3.96 -5.60 4.40
N GLN A 95 3.86 -6.93 4.32
CA GLN A 95 4.98 -7.82 4.65
C GLN A 95 6.20 -7.56 3.74
N MET A 96 5.98 -7.36 2.44
CA MET A 96 7.04 -7.06 1.46
C MET A 96 7.67 -5.68 1.64
N LEU A 97 6.98 -4.72 2.24
CA LEU A 97 7.56 -3.44 2.65
C LEU A 97 8.43 -3.56 3.91
N MET A 98 8.12 -4.53 4.77
CA MET A 98 8.84 -4.76 6.03
C MET A 98 10.06 -5.67 5.87
N LEU A 99 10.04 -6.58 4.89
CA LEU A 99 11.09 -7.56 4.66
C LEU A 99 11.89 -7.22 3.41
N GLY A 100 13.21 -7.43 3.46
CA GLY A 100 14.07 -7.33 2.28
C GLY A 100 13.73 -8.42 1.24
N VAL A 101 14.09 -8.18 -0.02
CA VAL A 101 13.87 -9.14 -1.13
C VAL A 101 14.67 -10.44 -0.94
N ASP A 102 15.80 -10.37 -0.22
CA ASP A 102 16.62 -11.51 0.19
C ASP A 102 15.90 -12.48 1.13
N GLN A 103 14.82 -12.04 1.78
CA GLN A 103 13.97 -12.84 2.66
C GLN A 103 12.71 -13.36 1.95
N ALA A 104 12.60 -13.21 0.63
CA ALA A 104 11.40 -13.58 -0.13
C ALA A 104 11.03 -15.07 0.01
N ALA A 105 12.00 -15.95 0.21
CA ALA A 105 11.76 -17.37 0.44
C ALA A 105 10.88 -17.62 1.67
N GLU A 106 10.99 -16.80 2.72
CA GLU A 106 10.18 -16.91 3.94
C GLU A 106 8.72 -16.54 3.68
N ILE A 107 8.48 -15.51 2.86
CA ILE A 107 7.14 -15.07 2.46
C ILE A 107 6.45 -16.17 1.63
N VAL A 108 7.21 -16.81 0.73
CA VAL A 108 6.67 -17.87 -0.14
C VAL A 108 6.51 -19.20 0.60
N ALA A 109 7.40 -19.51 1.54
CA ALA A 109 7.41 -20.78 2.28
C ALA A 109 6.42 -20.81 3.46
N GLY A 110 5.99 -19.67 4.00
CA GLY A 110 5.50 -19.63 5.38
C GLY A 110 4.28 -18.78 5.69
N THR A 111 3.19 -19.49 5.97
CA THR A 111 1.95 -19.13 6.70
C THR A 111 0.94 -18.24 5.95
N PRO A 112 -0.32 -18.70 5.77
CA PRO A 112 -1.39 -17.79 5.37
C PRO A 112 -1.42 -16.63 6.35
N LEU A 113 -1.26 -15.40 5.85
CA LEU A 113 -1.29 -14.22 6.70
C LEU A 113 -2.59 -14.26 7.49
N ALA A 114 -2.47 -14.25 8.81
CA ALA A 114 -3.63 -14.13 9.68
C ALA A 114 -4.43 -12.91 9.20
N HIS A 115 -5.75 -13.10 9.03
CA HIS A 115 -6.67 -12.01 8.70
C HIS A 115 -6.29 -10.77 9.49
N LEU A 116 -6.22 -9.63 8.79
CA LEU A 116 -5.82 -8.38 9.41
C LEU A 116 -6.85 -8.07 10.50
N LYS A 117 -6.48 -8.29 11.76
CA LYS A 117 -7.36 -8.01 12.87
C LYS A 117 -7.51 -6.49 12.93
N PRO A 118 -8.74 -5.96 12.99
CA PRO A 118 -8.96 -4.55 13.29
C PRO A 118 -8.16 -4.21 14.54
N LEU A 119 -7.37 -3.14 14.46
CA LEU A 119 -6.61 -2.65 15.60
C LEU A 119 -7.62 -2.31 16.70
N LYS A 120 -7.69 -3.14 17.74
CA LYS A 120 -8.40 -2.82 18.98
C LYS A 120 -7.37 -2.20 19.90
N PRO A 121 -7.32 -0.87 20.05
CA PRO A 121 -6.46 -0.27 21.04
C PRO A 121 -6.92 -0.75 22.42
N GLU A 122 -6.16 -1.65 23.04
CA GLU A 122 -6.35 -2.01 24.45
C GLU A 122 -5.62 -0.98 25.31
N GLY A 123 -6.36 -0.29 26.18
CA GLY A 123 -5.85 0.77 27.07
C GLY A 123 -6.44 2.16 26.78
N GLU A 124 -6.11 3.13 27.65
CA GLU A 124 -6.34 4.54 27.35
C GLU A 124 -5.64 4.87 26.03
N ARG A 125 -6.46 5.18 25.01
CA ARG A 125 -5.95 5.61 23.71
C ARG A 125 -4.99 6.77 23.98
N PRO A 126 -3.74 6.69 23.53
CA PRO A 126 -2.88 7.84 23.62
C PRO A 126 -3.58 9.01 22.91
N SER A 127 -3.69 10.16 23.57
CA SER A 127 -4.50 11.31 23.14
C SER A 127 -4.16 11.84 21.73
N TYR A 128 -3.06 11.35 21.15
CA TYR A 128 -2.53 11.70 19.85
C TYR A 128 -3.00 10.80 18.69
N ILE A 129 -3.72 9.69 18.93
CA ILE A 129 -4.30 8.87 17.86
C ILE A 129 -5.77 9.26 17.66
N LYS A 130 -6.06 10.06 16.63
CA LYS A 130 -7.43 10.36 16.19
C LYS A 130 -7.84 9.38 15.10
N LEU A 131 -8.65 8.38 15.46
CA LEU A 131 -9.35 7.57 14.48
C LEU A 131 -10.42 8.44 13.80
N ILE A 132 -10.38 8.53 12.47
CA ILE A 132 -11.47 9.16 11.72
C ILE A 132 -12.63 8.17 11.72
N GLU A 133 -13.63 8.44 12.55
CA GLU A 133 -14.88 7.69 12.56
C GLU A 133 -15.70 8.06 11.31
N LYS A 134 -16.31 7.05 10.68
CA LYS A 134 -17.18 7.22 9.51
C LYS A 134 -18.59 7.59 9.92
#